data_AF-A0A328NIJ6-F1
#
_entry.id   AF-A0A328NIJ6-F1
#
_cell.length_a   1.000
_cell.length_b   1.000
_cell.length_c   1.000
_cell.angle_alpha   90.00
_cell.angle_beta   90.00
_cell.angle_gamma   90.00
#
_symmetry.space_group_name_H-M   'P 1'
#
loop_
_entity.id
_entity.type
_entity.pdbx_description
1 polymer ?
#
loop_
_entity_poly.entity_id
_entity_poly.type
_entity_poly.pdbx_seq_one_letter_code
_entity_poly.pdbx_strand_id
1 'polypeptide(L)'
;MLRRVGAVLGVLAVLVAACEGSACPDCAEPLPVRPAWQSVVLPDTPGVPGRAVLRDATACAGRWYVVGGVVDLAGETRPAAWSSSDANSWVPLPTAPVTFYGRQHVLSSAACRDGRLAAVGAKSGGAHGNPRTGTWRQASDGTLHEVDAPFERYAGPRAVNVARLAAGPQGWLIAGSRIDGAAAWISPDAAGFALVEGVPELAGDERGRTAAYDAVAVPSGWLMVGSLLPPGGTALAPLAWSSTDGRSWQRAALPVVDGRGQAQRVAVLGDVPVAVGSVRAGFGSWRLTTQGWRPAGGFGAAGPGVASAAGLVAVGQRLVAVTRDGDRHGLWLSVDVGESWRPMIMPQPVPDSGDTAVAVTSTGDRLLLVADDGKTSRAWWAGVSDLDR
;
A
#
# COMPACT_ATOMS: atom_id res chain seq x y z
N MET A 1 -68.64 -12.26 4.53
CA MET A 1 -67.34 -11.59 4.24
C MET A 1 -66.16 -12.34 4.89
N LEU A 2 -65.94 -13.64 4.62
CA LEU A 2 -64.91 -14.41 5.38
C LEU A 2 -64.03 -15.40 4.56
N ARG A 3 -64.02 -15.33 3.22
CA ARG A 3 -63.28 -16.27 2.35
C ARG A 3 -62.25 -15.68 1.38
N ARG A 4 -61.95 -14.37 1.45
CA ARG A 4 -60.97 -13.71 0.56
C ARG A 4 -59.70 -13.18 1.23
N VAL A 5 -59.57 -13.27 2.56
CA VAL A 5 -58.42 -12.72 3.31
C VAL A 5 -57.25 -13.73 3.40
N GLY A 6 -57.52 -15.04 3.39
CA GLY A 6 -56.49 -16.08 3.57
C GLY A 6 -55.49 -16.23 2.42
N ALA A 7 -55.82 -15.79 1.20
CA ALA A 7 -54.95 -15.99 0.02
C ALA A 7 -53.80 -14.97 -0.09
N VAL A 8 -53.94 -13.77 0.52
CA VAL A 8 -52.96 -12.68 0.38
C VAL A 8 -51.79 -12.83 1.36
N LEU A 9 -52.05 -13.36 2.57
CA LEU A 9 -51.01 -13.60 3.58
C LEU A 9 -50.04 -14.74 3.21
N GLY A 10 -50.50 -15.75 2.47
CA GLY A 10 -49.63 -16.84 2.00
C GLY A 10 -48.57 -16.40 0.98
N VAL A 11 -48.94 -15.47 0.08
CA VAL A 11 -48.01 -14.98 -0.96
C VAL A 11 -46.99 -13.99 -0.38
N LEU A 12 -47.38 -13.18 0.62
CA LEU A 12 -46.43 -12.28 1.29
C LEU A 12 -45.38 -13.03 2.11
N ALA A 13 -45.75 -14.15 2.75
CA ALA A 13 -44.80 -14.97 3.52
C ALA A 13 -43.71 -15.64 2.66
N VAL A 14 -44.03 -15.97 1.40
CA VAL A 14 -43.06 -16.58 0.47
C VAL A 14 -42.10 -15.56 -0.14
N LEU A 15 -42.48 -14.28 -0.23
CA LEU A 15 -41.62 -13.21 -0.77
C LEU A 15 -40.61 -12.64 0.25
N VAL A 16 -40.81 -12.85 1.55
CA VAL A 16 -39.86 -12.41 2.59
C VAL A 16 -38.74 -13.43 2.82
N ALA A 17 -38.96 -14.71 2.49
CA ALA A 17 -37.97 -15.78 2.62
C ALA A 17 -36.95 -15.89 1.45
N ALA A 18 -37.06 -15.03 0.43
CA ALA A 18 -36.29 -15.13 -0.82
C ALA A 18 -35.10 -14.15 -0.91
N CYS A 19 -34.71 -13.51 0.19
CA CYS A 19 -33.59 -12.55 0.25
C CYS A 19 -32.58 -12.82 1.39
N GLU A 20 -32.65 -13.98 2.03
CA GLU A 20 -31.49 -14.55 2.71
C GLU A 20 -30.63 -15.20 1.62
N GLY A 21 -29.50 -14.56 1.29
CA GLY A 21 -28.62 -15.02 0.23
C GLY A 21 -28.18 -16.46 0.51
N SER A 22 -28.35 -17.34 -0.47
CA SER A 22 -28.04 -18.76 -0.35
C SER A 22 -26.57 -19.00 -0.03
N ALA A 23 -26.25 -19.06 1.26
CA ALA A 23 -25.03 -19.66 1.74
C ALA A 23 -25.04 -21.12 1.28
N CYS A 24 -24.32 -21.38 0.19
CA CYS A 24 -24.10 -22.71 -0.38
C CYS A 24 -23.60 -23.64 0.75
N PRO A 25 -24.39 -24.61 1.24
CA PRO A 25 -24.06 -25.35 2.46
C PRO A 25 -22.78 -26.19 2.34
N ASP A 26 -22.41 -26.55 1.12
CA ASP A 26 -21.22 -27.35 0.77
C ASP A 26 -20.05 -26.49 0.26
N CYS A 27 -20.19 -25.16 0.17
CA CYS A 27 -19.10 -24.28 -0.20
C CYS A 27 -18.20 -24.00 1.00
N ALA A 28 -17.45 -25.02 1.42
CA ALA A 28 -16.44 -24.92 2.47
C ALA A 28 -15.50 -23.74 2.21
N GLU A 29 -15.22 -22.93 3.25
CA GLU A 29 -14.30 -21.80 3.12
C GLU A 29 -12.93 -22.29 2.59
N PRO A 30 -12.33 -21.62 1.59
CA PRO A 30 -11.03 -22.01 1.07
C PRO A 30 -9.99 -22.10 2.17
N LEU A 31 -9.36 -23.28 2.31
CA LEU A 31 -8.34 -23.52 3.33
C LEU A 31 -7.21 -22.47 3.22
N PRO A 32 -6.77 -21.87 4.35
CA PRO A 32 -5.69 -20.90 4.33
C PRO A 32 -4.38 -21.48 3.79
N VAL A 33 -3.73 -20.75 2.90
CA VAL A 33 -2.40 -21.08 2.35
C VAL A 33 -1.36 -20.98 3.45
N ARG A 34 -0.42 -21.93 3.50
CA ARG A 34 0.63 -22.03 4.53
C ARG A 34 2.03 -22.00 3.91
N PRO A 35 2.56 -20.81 3.59
CA PRO A 35 3.91 -20.71 3.02
C PRO A 35 4.95 -21.25 4.00
N ALA A 36 6.01 -21.86 3.47
CA ALA A 36 7.14 -22.37 4.24
C ALA A 36 8.09 -21.22 4.65
N TRP A 37 7.59 -20.26 5.42
CA TRP A 37 8.31 -19.05 5.82
C TRP A 37 9.65 -19.36 6.50
N GLN A 38 10.74 -18.87 5.92
CA GLN A 38 12.08 -18.93 6.48
C GLN A 38 12.46 -17.59 7.09
N SER A 39 12.93 -17.58 8.34
CA SER A 39 13.33 -16.35 9.02
C SER A 39 14.57 -15.74 8.38
N VAL A 40 14.54 -14.44 8.17
CA VAL A 40 15.67 -13.61 7.75
C VAL A 40 16.22 -12.88 8.97
N VAL A 41 17.55 -12.81 9.09
CA VAL A 41 18.23 -11.98 10.09
C VAL A 41 18.80 -10.76 9.38
N LEU A 42 18.35 -9.56 9.80
CA LEU A 42 18.96 -8.31 9.39
C LEU A 42 20.08 -7.97 10.38
N PRO A 43 21.31 -7.66 9.94
CA PRO A 43 22.40 -7.27 10.83
C PRO A 43 22.15 -5.90 11.46
N ASP A 44 22.82 -5.63 12.57
CA ASP A 44 22.81 -4.31 13.20
C ASP A 44 23.34 -3.22 12.23
N THR A 45 22.76 -2.03 12.35
CA THR A 45 23.21 -0.85 11.60
C THR A 45 24.17 -0.01 12.45
N PRO A 46 25.25 0.56 11.88
CA PRO A 46 26.18 1.41 12.61
C PRO A 46 25.50 2.58 13.34
N GLY A 47 26.07 3.00 14.47
CA GLY A 47 25.57 4.09 15.31
C GLY A 47 25.12 3.62 16.68
N VAL A 48 24.24 4.39 17.34
CA VAL A 48 23.67 4.02 18.64
C VAL A 48 22.87 2.70 18.49
N PRO A 49 23.08 1.70 19.35
CA PRO A 49 22.29 0.47 19.38
C PRO A 49 20.82 0.74 19.67
N GLY A 50 19.94 -0.05 19.07
CA GLY A 50 18.50 0.08 19.25
C GLY A 50 17.74 -0.98 18.49
N ARG A 51 16.42 -0.98 18.66
CA ARG A 51 15.52 -1.90 17.97
C ARG A 51 15.30 -1.42 16.53
N ALA A 52 15.50 -2.30 15.55
CA ALA A 52 15.04 -2.04 14.18
C ALA A 52 13.52 -1.80 14.14
N VAL A 53 13.06 -0.95 13.23
CA VAL A 53 11.63 -0.71 12.95
C VAL A 53 11.43 -0.77 11.45
N LEU A 54 10.98 -1.92 10.94
CA LEU A 54 10.80 -2.16 9.51
C LEU A 54 9.45 -1.64 9.04
N ARG A 55 9.41 -0.95 7.90
CA ARG A 55 8.18 -0.32 7.38
C ARG A 55 7.82 -0.71 5.96
N ASP A 56 8.81 -0.87 5.09
CA ASP A 56 8.58 -1.19 3.68
C ASP A 56 9.74 -2.01 3.11
N ALA A 57 9.48 -2.69 2.00
CA ALA A 57 10.47 -3.48 1.28
C ALA A 57 10.25 -3.36 -0.23
N THR A 58 11.32 -3.44 -1.01
CA THR A 58 11.27 -3.35 -2.48
C THR A 58 12.39 -4.19 -3.09
N ALA A 59 12.24 -4.59 -4.35
CA ALA A 59 13.29 -5.28 -5.10
C ALA A 59 13.30 -4.86 -6.57
N CYS A 60 14.50 -4.71 -7.14
CA CYS A 60 14.69 -4.54 -8.59
C CYS A 60 16.11 -4.92 -9.00
N ALA A 61 16.31 -5.26 -10.28
CA ALA A 61 17.61 -5.64 -10.85
C ALA A 61 18.39 -6.70 -10.03
N GLY A 62 17.67 -7.71 -9.51
CA GLY A 62 18.26 -8.79 -8.70
C GLY A 62 18.69 -8.37 -7.28
N ARG A 63 18.35 -7.16 -6.83
CA ARG A 63 18.67 -6.66 -5.50
C ARG A 63 17.41 -6.37 -4.69
N TRP A 64 17.43 -6.80 -3.44
CA TRP A 64 16.39 -6.60 -2.44
C TRP A 64 16.78 -5.46 -1.50
N TYR A 65 15.77 -4.78 -0.98
CA TYR A 65 15.90 -3.71 0.00
C TYR A 65 14.81 -3.80 1.05
N VAL A 66 15.18 -3.50 2.29
CA VAL A 66 14.26 -3.26 3.40
C VAL A 66 14.58 -1.89 3.97
N VAL A 67 13.55 -1.09 4.27
CA VAL A 67 13.70 0.24 4.85
C VAL A 67 12.90 0.41 6.13
N GLY A 68 13.34 1.35 6.96
CA GLY A 68 12.73 1.63 8.23
C GLY A 68 13.54 2.63 9.05
N GLY A 69 13.69 2.32 10.33
CA GLY A 69 14.58 3.02 11.23
C GLY A 69 15.18 2.12 12.30
N VAL A 70 15.92 2.72 13.21
CA VAL A 70 16.27 2.15 14.52
C VAL A 70 15.72 3.09 15.60
N VAL A 71 15.12 2.52 16.64
CA VAL A 71 14.66 3.22 17.86
C VAL A 71 15.61 2.83 18.99
N ASP A 72 16.27 3.81 19.60
CA ASP A 72 17.15 3.59 20.74
C ASP A 72 16.38 3.47 22.08
N LEU A 73 17.10 3.29 23.19
CA LEU A 73 16.51 3.14 24.52
C LEU A 73 15.84 4.43 25.07
N ALA A 74 16.14 5.60 24.49
CA ALA A 74 15.46 6.86 24.82
C ALA A 74 14.18 7.05 23.97
N GLY A 75 13.91 6.16 23.02
CA GLY A 75 12.83 6.30 22.05
C GLY A 75 13.21 7.17 20.85
N GLU A 76 14.47 7.59 20.73
CA GLU A 76 14.91 8.37 19.59
C GLU A 76 15.14 7.50 18.37
N THR A 77 14.76 8.05 17.22
CA THR A 77 14.76 7.36 15.93
C THR A 77 15.97 7.76 15.11
N ARG A 78 16.39 6.88 14.20
CA ARG A 78 17.33 7.20 13.10
C ARG A 78 17.00 6.37 11.86
N PRO A 79 17.28 6.85 10.64
CA PRO A 79 16.99 6.11 9.41
C PRO A 79 17.83 4.83 9.33
N ALA A 80 17.25 3.78 8.76
CA ALA A 80 17.91 2.51 8.54
C ALA A 80 17.41 1.87 7.25
N ALA A 81 18.33 1.26 6.51
CA ALA A 81 18.04 0.45 5.34
C ALA A 81 19.05 -0.69 5.23
N TRP A 82 18.62 -1.79 4.63
CA TRP A 82 19.43 -2.97 4.35
C TRP A 82 19.27 -3.35 2.89
N SER A 83 20.30 -3.96 2.30
CA SER A 83 20.20 -4.56 0.97
C SER A 83 20.74 -5.99 0.94
N SER A 84 20.28 -6.77 -0.05
CA SER A 84 20.70 -8.15 -0.27
C SER A 84 20.64 -8.49 -1.77
N SER A 85 21.52 -9.37 -2.23
CA SER A 85 21.49 -9.94 -3.59
C SER A 85 20.78 -11.30 -3.68
N ASP A 86 20.42 -11.90 -2.54
CA ASP A 86 19.91 -13.29 -2.44
C ASP A 86 18.70 -13.44 -1.49
N ALA A 87 18.24 -12.35 -0.88
CA ALA A 87 17.26 -12.27 0.22
C ALA A 87 17.63 -13.00 1.52
N ASN A 88 18.82 -13.60 1.61
CA ASN A 88 19.30 -14.36 2.76
C ASN A 88 20.40 -13.61 3.52
N SER A 89 21.38 -13.11 2.76
CA SER A 89 22.57 -12.40 3.22
C SER A 89 22.32 -10.91 3.09
N TRP A 90 22.15 -10.22 4.21
CA TRP A 90 21.83 -8.79 4.25
C TRP A 90 23.00 -7.96 4.74
N VAL A 91 23.17 -6.77 4.18
CA VAL A 91 24.14 -5.76 4.62
C VAL A 91 23.43 -4.43 4.90
N PRO A 92 23.80 -3.71 5.97
CA PRO A 92 23.24 -2.39 6.25
C PRO A 92 23.76 -1.39 5.22
N LEU A 93 22.90 -0.47 4.77
CA LEU A 93 23.32 0.65 3.94
C LEU A 93 23.79 1.81 4.83
N PRO A 94 24.96 2.43 4.55
CA PRO A 94 25.35 3.68 5.19
C PRO A 94 24.30 4.77 4.91
N THR A 95 23.98 5.60 5.90
CA THR A 95 23.03 6.72 5.76
C THR A 95 23.75 8.06 5.94
N ALA A 96 23.43 9.03 5.09
CA ALA A 96 23.97 10.39 5.14
C ALA A 96 22.84 11.43 5.31
N PRO A 97 22.29 11.60 6.53
CA PRO A 97 21.39 12.69 6.85
C PRO A 97 22.11 14.05 6.83
N VAL A 98 21.43 15.08 6.34
CA VAL A 98 21.90 16.47 6.32
C VAL A 98 21.09 17.36 7.26
N THR A 99 19.77 17.17 7.37
CA THR A 99 18.88 17.99 8.20
C THR A 99 18.75 17.49 9.64
N PHE A 100 18.18 18.30 10.53
CA PHE A 100 17.88 17.91 11.92
C PHE A 100 16.90 16.72 11.97
N TYR A 101 15.79 16.80 11.22
CA TYR A 101 14.78 15.75 11.19
C TYR A 101 15.23 14.53 10.38
N GLY A 102 16.05 14.73 9.35
CA GLY A 102 16.70 13.68 8.57
C GLY A 102 17.44 12.65 9.40
N ARG A 103 18.19 13.13 10.40
CA ARG A 103 18.88 12.28 11.39
C ARG A 103 17.92 11.38 12.19
N GLN A 104 16.65 11.74 12.23
CA GLN A 104 15.60 11.10 13.03
C GLN A 104 14.53 10.39 12.18
N HIS A 105 14.61 10.40 10.85
CA HIS A 105 13.56 9.82 10.01
C HIS A 105 13.41 8.32 10.22
N VAL A 106 12.16 7.85 10.29
CA VAL A 106 11.83 6.46 9.96
C VAL A 106 11.40 6.45 8.49
N LEU A 107 12.07 5.64 7.68
CA LEU A 107 11.73 5.46 6.26
C LEU A 107 10.45 4.64 6.16
N SER A 108 9.42 5.17 5.50
CA SER A 108 8.05 4.62 5.51
C SER A 108 7.59 4.06 4.16
N SER A 109 8.25 4.42 3.06
CA SER A 109 8.01 3.83 1.74
C SER A 109 9.30 3.80 0.92
N ALA A 110 9.50 2.74 0.15
CA ALA A 110 10.65 2.54 -0.73
C ALA A 110 10.25 2.07 -2.13
N ALA A 111 11.03 2.48 -3.12
CA ALA A 111 11.00 1.89 -4.45
C ALA A 111 12.43 1.70 -4.98
N CYS A 112 12.57 0.89 -6.03
CA CYS A 112 13.85 0.54 -6.62
C CYS A 112 13.80 0.76 -8.15
N ARG A 113 14.85 1.36 -8.71
CA ARG A 113 15.07 1.50 -10.16
C ARG A 113 16.53 1.20 -10.48
N ASP A 114 16.79 0.40 -11.50
CA ASP A 114 18.15 0.07 -11.99
C ASP A 114 19.13 -0.37 -10.89
N GLY A 115 18.64 -1.12 -9.89
CA GLY A 115 19.43 -1.58 -8.75
C GLY A 115 19.84 -0.47 -7.77
N ARG A 116 19.06 0.62 -7.70
CA ARG A 116 19.20 1.73 -6.74
C ARG A 116 17.91 1.97 -5.98
N LEU A 117 18.04 2.18 -4.67
CA LEU A 117 16.94 2.52 -3.77
C LEU A 117 16.65 4.03 -3.77
N ALA A 118 15.37 4.39 -3.68
CA ALA A 118 14.95 5.66 -3.10
C ALA A 118 13.84 5.41 -2.07
N ALA A 119 13.68 6.34 -1.11
CA ALA A 119 12.71 6.20 -0.04
C ALA A 119 12.10 7.55 0.39
N VAL A 120 10.90 7.48 0.98
CA VAL A 120 10.27 8.54 1.75
C VAL A 120 10.45 8.22 3.23
N GLY A 121 10.75 9.21 4.05
CA GLY A 121 10.82 9.05 5.51
C GLY A 121 10.37 10.31 6.23
N ALA A 122 10.00 10.15 7.50
CA ALA A 122 9.55 11.27 8.32
C ALA A 122 9.87 11.10 9.81
N LYS A 123 9.85 12.23 10.55
CA LYS A 123 9.79 12.30 12.01
C LYS A 123 8.69 13.29 12.40
N SER A 124 7.77 12.89 13.28
CA SER A 124 6.77 13.79 13.86
C SER A 124 7.45 14.83 14.75
N GLY A 125 7.17 16.13 14.59
CA GLY A 125 7.86 17.14 15.40
C GLY A 125 7.47 18.61 15.20
N GLY A 126 7.93 19.44 16.14
CA GLY A 126 7.55 20.86 16.28
C GLY A 126 6.19 21.05 16.96
N ALA A 127 5.74 22.31 17.06
CA ALA A 127 4.61 22.74 17.91
C ALA A 127 3.24 22.05 17.69
N HIS A 128 3.07 21.31 16.59
CA HIS A 128 1.83 20.60 16.25
C HIS A 128 2.04 19.11 15.97
N GLY A 129 3.22 18.56 16.22
CA GLY A 129 3.53 17.14 15.97
C GLY A 129 3.54 16.71 14.48
N ASN A 130 3.24 17.60 13.54
CA ASN A 130 3.18 17.31 12.11
C ASN A 130 4.43 16.58 11.59
N PRO A 131 4.27 15.62 10.65
CA PRO A 131 5.38 14.89 10.07
C PRO A 131 6.32 15.84 9.31
N ARG A 132 7.60 15.75 9.63
CA ARG A 132 8.69 16.37 8.88
C ARG A 132 9.16 15.33 7.88
N THR A 133 8.57 15.39 6.69
CA THR A 133 8.82 14.42 5.62
C THR A 133 9.98 14.87 4.75
N GLY A 134 10.87 13.95 4.41
CA GLY A 134 11.92 14.11 3.42
C GLY A 134 12.05 12.89 2.52
N THR A 135 12.85 13.03 1.46
CA THR A 135 13.17 11.95 0.52
C THR A 135 14.63 11.54 0.63
N TRP A 136 14.92 10.32 0.21
CA TRP A 136 16.23 9.69 0.29
C TRP A 136 16.56 9.00 -1.03
N ARG A 137 17.83 9.01 -1.44
CA ARG A 137 18.29 8.28 -2.63
C ARG A 137 19.62 7.57 -2.38
N GLN A 138 19.80 6.42 -3.01
CA GLN A 138 21.06 5.72 -3.02
C GLN A 138 22.02 6.31 -4.06
N ALA A 139 23.17 6.79 -3.60
CA ALA A 139 24.26 7.23 -4.46
C ALA A 139 25.02 6.03 -5.06
N SER A 140 25.93 6.30 -6.00
CA SER A 140 26.69 5.27 -6.72
C SER A 140 27.70 4.50 -5.87
N ASP A 141 28.07 5.02 -4.70
CA ASP A 141 28.88 4.36 -3.69
C ASP A 141 28.06 3.40 -2.79
N GLY A 142 26.73 3.39 -2.94
CA GLY A 142 25.80 2.61 -2.13
C GLY A 142 25.23 3.35 -0.92
N THR A 143 25.71 4.56 -0.60
CA THR A 143 25.23 5.37 0.54
C THR A 143 23.81 5.89 0.28
N LEU A 144 22.94 5.83 1.29
CA LEU A 144 21.60 6.38 1.27
C LEU A 144 21.62 7.82 1.80
N HIS A 145 21.60 8.80 0.89
CA HIS A 145 21.62 10.22 1.22
C HIS A 145 20.22 10.78 1.43
N GLU A 146 20.07 11.65 2.41
CA GLU A 146 18.91 12.55 2.47
C GLU A 146 18.99 13.55 1.31
N VAL A 147 17.85 13.79 0.68
CA VAL A 147 17.69 14.78 -0.37
C VAL A 147 17.15 16.06 0.27
N ASP A 148 18.01 17.07 0.39
CA ASP A 148 17.62 18.36 0.93
C ASP A 148 16.54 19.02 0.06
N ALA A 149 15.52 19.60 0.71
CA ALA A 149 14.35 20.16 0.06
C ALA A 149 13.72 21.25 0.94
N PRO A 150 13.16 22.32 0.33
CA PRO A 150 12.42 23.33 1.09
C PRO A 150 11.20 22.71 1.76
N PHE A 151 10.87 23.18 2.96
CA PHE A 151 9.82 22.62 3.83
C PHE A 151 8.46 22.49 3.12
N GLU A 152 8.11 23.47 2.29
CA GLU A 152 6.86 23.56 1.52
C GLU A 152 6.70 22.44 0.48
N ARG A 153 7.79 21.74 0.15
CA ARG A 153 7.81 20.63 -0.82
C ARG A 153 6.92 19.49 -0.36
N TYR A 154 7.09 19.04 0.88
CA TYR A 154 6.38 17.90 1.45
C TYR A 154 5.44 18.30 2.59
N ALA A 155 5.72 19.43 3.22
CA ALA A 155 4.95 20.02 4.31
C ALA A 155 4.49 21.46 3.93
N GLY A 156 4.40 22.36 4.89
CA GLY A 156 3.86 23.71 4.71
C GLY A 156 2.33 23.80 4.82
N PRO A 157 1.73 25.00 4.63
CA PRO A 157 0.32 25.28 4.94
C PRO A 157 -0.71 24.49 4.11
N ARG A 158 -0.28 23.90 2.99
CA ARG A 158 -1.12 23.14 2.05
C ARG A 158 -0.94 21.63 2.16
N ALA A 159 -0.10 21.14 3.07
CA ALA A 159 0.19 19.71 3.19
C ALA A 159 -0.96 18.92 3.83
N VAL A 160 -1.24 17.73 3.28
CA VAL A 160 -2.17 16.76 3.87
C VAL A 160 -1.42 15.45 4.13
N ASN A 161 -0.88 14.79 3.09
CA ASN A 161 -0.04 13.62 3.25
C ASN A 161 0.91 13.38 2.07
N VAL A 162 2.03 12.72 2.36
CA VAL A 162 2.89 12.05 1.39
C VAL A 162 2.75 10.56 1.65
N ALA A 163 2.37 9.77 0.64
CA ALA A 163 2.00 8.36 0.81
C ALA A 163 3.10 7.41 0.30
N ARG A 164 2.89 6.78 -0.85
CA ARG A 164 3.76 5.75 -1.42
C ARG A 164 4.65 6.30 -2.52
N LEU A 165 5.91 5.85 -2.51
CA LEU A 165 6.88 6.06 -3.59
C LEU A 165 6.82 4.88 -4.56
N ALA A 166 6.83 5.19 -5.85
CA ALA A 166 6.90 4.26 -6.97
C ALA A 166 8.07 4.63 -7.89
N ALA A 167 8.53 3.66 -8.67
CA ALA A 167 9.59 3.82 -9.65
C ALA A 167 9.24 3.15 -10.98
N GLY A 168 9.82 3.62 -12.06
CA GLY A 168 9.57 3.10 -13.40
C GLY A 168 10.52 3.65 -14.46
N PRO A 169 10.30 3.31 -15.75
CA PRO A 169 11.17 3.76 -16.84
C PRO A 169 11.32 5.29 -16.90
N GLN A 170 10.25 6.04 -16.58
CA GLN A 170 10.22 7.50 -16.58
C GLN A 170 10.86 8.17 -15.34
N GLY A 171 11.33 7.39 -14.36
CA GLY A 171 11.92 7.90 -13.12
C GLY A 171 11.14 7.45 -11.89
N TRP A 172 10.72 8.41 -11.07
CA TRP A 172 10.17 8.22 -9.73
C TRP A 172 8.92 9.08 -9.54
N LEU A 173 7.92 8.53 -8.85
CA LEU A 173 6.69 9.24 -8.51
C LEU A 173 6.30 8.94 -7.06
N ILE A 174 5.94 9.95 -6.28
CA ILE A 174 5.30 9.79 -4.98
C ILE A 174 3.84 10.20 -5.11
N ALA A 175 2.92 9.36 -4.64
CA ALA A 175 1.50 9.69 -4.51
C ALA A 175 1.21 10.34 -3.15
N GLY A 176 0.18 11.17 -3.07
CA GLY A 176 -0.32 11.71 -1.81
C GLY A 176 -1.39 12.76 -2.01
N SER A 177 -1.50 13.72 -1.08
CA SER A 177 -2.52 14.76 -1.11
C SER A 177 -2.03 16.10 -0.55
N ARG A 178 -2.63 17.16 -1.07
CA ARG A 178 -2.52 18.55 -0.63
C ARG A 178 -3.94 19.07 -0.33
N ILE A 179 -4.07 20.30 0.16
CA ILE A 179 -5.38 20.86 0.52
C ILE A 179 -6.36 20.91 -0.66
N ASP A 180 -5.86 21.08 -1.88
CA ASP A 180 -6.65 21.10 -3.12
C ASP A 180 -7.10 19.70 -3.58
N GLY A 181 -6.59 18.60 -2.98
CA GLY A 181 -6.93 17.23 -3.35
C GLY A 181 -5.70 16.32 -3.51
N ALA A 182 -5.80 15.30 -4.36
CA ALA A 182 -4.68 14.43 -4.68
C ALA A 182 -3.51 15.23 -5.29
N ALA A 183 -2.29 14.73 -5.08
CA ALA A 183 -1.06 15.34 -5.56
C ALA A 183 -0.03 14.26 -5.93
N ALA A 184 0.89 14.62 -6.82
CA ALA A 184 2.03 13.80 -7.18
C ALA A 184 3.34 14.58 -6.99
N TRP A 185 4.41 13.88 -6.65
CA TRP A 185 5.77 14.41 -6.70
C TRP A 185 6.57 13.58 -7.68
N ILE A 186 7.16 14.20 -8.70
CA ILE A 186 7.86 13.50 -9.79
C ILE A 186 9.35 13.84 -9.84
N SER A 187 10.20 12.85 -10.11
CA SER A 187 11.65 13.04 -10.23
C SER A 187 12.23 12.09 -11.28
N PRO A 188 13.14 12.52 -12.17
CA PRO A 188 13.81 11.62 -13.10
C PRO A 188 14.82 10.68 -12.41
N ASP A 189 15.39 11.11 -11.27
CA ASP A 189 16.59 10.49 -10.67
C ASP A 189 16.57 10.41 -9.13
N ALA A 190 15.44 10.77 -8.50
CA ALA A 190 15.25 10.93 -7.07
C ALA A 190 16.20 11.95 -6.38
N ALA A 191 16.92 12.80 -7.14
CA ALA A 191 17.77 13.87 -6.58
C ALA A 191 16.98 15.09 -6.09
N GLY A 192 15.69 15.14 -6.39
CA GLY A 192 14.77 16.21 -6.06
C GLY A 192 13.47 16.01 -6.84
N PHE A 193 12.33 16.22 -6.18
CA PHE A 193 11.03 15.97 -6.77
C PHE A 193 10.28 17.27 -7.08
N ALA A 194 9.71 17.40 -8.27
CA ALA A 194 8.77 18.47 -8.61
C ALA A 194 7.36 18.13 -8.10
N LEU A 195 6.73 19.06 -7.37
CA LEU A 195 5.36 18.91 -6.89
C LEU A 195 4.36 19.26 -8.02
N VAL A 196 3.38 18.39 -8.21
CA VAL A 196 2.20 18.55 -9.06
C VAL A 196 0.97 18.55 -8.14
N GLU A 197 0.45 19.75 -7.86
CA GLU A 197 -0.77 19.98 -7.07
C GLU A 197 -1.70 20.96 -7.79
N GLY A 198 -3.01 20.91 -7.51
CA GLY A 198 -3.99 21.84 -8.07
C GLY A 198 -4.28 21.69 -9.58
N VAL A 199 -3.78 20.64 -10.23
CA VAL A 199 -3.99 20.38 -11.67
C VAL A 199 -5.34 19.72 -11.95
N PRO A 200 -5.95 19.94 -13.14
CA PRO A 200 -7.21 19.28 -13.53
C PRO A 200 -7.17 17.75 -13.41
N GLU A 201 -8.35 17.15 -13.21
CA GLU A 201 -8.60 15.72 -12.96
C GLU A 201 -7.96 15.14 -11.67
N LEU A 202 -6.79 15.62 -11.25
CA LEU A 202 -6.12 15.21 -10.03
C LEU A 202 -6.66 15.93 -8.79
N ALA A 203 -6.80 17.26 -8.86
CA ALA A 203 -7.38 18.07 -7.80
C ALA A 203 -8.86 17.75 -7.55
N GLY A 204 -9.36 18.15 -6.38
CA GLY A 204 -10.77 18.15 -6.06
C GLY A 204 -11.53 19.22 -6.85
N ASP A 205 -12.78 18.94 -7.17
CA ASP A 205 -13.64 19.78 -8.00
C ASP A 205 -15.11 19.65 -7.59
N GLU A 206 -16.03 20.13 -8.43
CA GLU A 206 -17.49 20.03 -8.22
C GLU A 206 -17.97 18.58 -7.97
N ARG A 207 -17.18 17.59 -8.39
CA ARG A 207 -17.51 16.17 -8.25
C ARG A 207 -17.03 15.61 -6.91
N GLY A 208 -16.13 16.30 -6.18
CA GLY A 208 -15.69 15.95 -4.83
C GLY A 208 -14.22 16.24 -4.53
N ARG A 209 -13.81 16.07 -3.25
CA ARG A 209 -12.39 16.19 -2.83
C ARG A 209 -11.65 14.88 -3.07
N THR A 210 -10.50 14.94 -3.74
CA THR A 210 -9.68 13.75 -4.07
C THR A 210 -8.55 13.51 -3.06
N ALA A 211 -8.04 12.28 -3.00
CA ALA A 211 -6.82 11.91 -2.27
C ALA A 211 -6.17 10.68 -2.93
N ALA A 212 -4.85 10.67 -3.11
CA ALA A 212 -4.11 9.53 -3.66
C ALA A 212 -3.32 8.79 -2.57
N TYR A 213 -3.21 7.46 -2.73
CA TYR A 213 -2.63 6.56 -1.73
C TYR A 213 -1.48 5.71 -2.25
N ASP A 214 -1.52 5.30 -3.51
CA ASP A 214 -0.51 4.42 -4.10
C ASP A 214 -0.35 4.65 -5.60
N ALA A 215 0.79 4.21 -6.14
CA ALA A 215 1.16 4.38 -7.55
C ALA A 215 1.98 3.20 -8.07
N VAL A 216 1.87 2.95 -9.37
CA VAL A 216 2.72 2.00 -10.09
C VAL A 216 3.06 2.55 -11.47
N ALA A 217 4.25 2.21 -11.97
CA ALA A 217 4.62 2.46 -13.35
C ALA A 217 3.98 1.42 -14.27
N VAL A 218 3.48 1.87 -15.42
CA VAL A 218 2.92 1.05 -16.50
C VAL A 218 3.63 1.41 -17.81
N PRO A 219 3.58 0.57 -18.87
CA PRO A 219 4.26 0.88 -20.13
C PRO A 219 3.87 2.24 -20.75
N SER A 220 2.65 2.71 -20.49
CA SER A 220 2.13 4.01 -20.93
C SER A 220 2.46 5.19 -20.01
N GLY A 221 3.13 4.98 -18.87
CA GLY A 221 3.49 6.02 -17.90
C GLY A 221 3.20 5.62 -16.45
N TRP A 222 2.30 6.35 -15.80
CA TRP A 222 1.96 6.20 -14.38
C TRP A 222 0.48 5.89 -14.19
N LEU A 223 0.21 5.04 -13.20
CA LEU A 223 -1.11 4.76 -12.68
C LEU A 223 -1.11 5.03 -11.18
N MET A 224 -2.02 5.88 -10.70
CA MET A 224 -2.26 6.10 -9.27
C MET A 224 -3.64 5.58 -8.88
N VAL A 225 -3.79 5.25 -7.60
CA VAL A 225 -5.07 4.90 -6.98
C VAL A 225 -5.34 5.70 -5.72
N GLY A 226 -6.61 5.89 -5.41
CA GLY A 226 -7.04 6.67 -4.26
C GLY A 226 -8.55 6.68 -4.05
N SER A 227 -9.05 7.82 -3.62
CA SER A 227 -10.48 8.03 -3.44
C SER A 227 -10.93 9.47 -3.68
N LEU A 228 -12.24 9.65 -3.77
CA LEU A 228 -12.95 10.92 -3.81
C LEU A 228 -14.04 10.93 -2.74
N LEU A 229 -14.18 12.07 -2.05
CA LEU A 229 -15.30 12.37 -1.16
C LEU A 229 -16.29 13.30 -1.89
N PRO A 230 -17.50 12.84 -2.26
CA PRO A 230 -18.48 13.68 -2.94
C PRO A 230 -18.92 14.89 -2.08
N PRO A 231 -19.33 16.02 -2.69
CA PRO A 231 -19.85 17.16 -1.94
C PRO A 231 -21.07 16.77 -1.10
N GLY A 232 -21.11 17.19 0.16
CA GLY A 232 -22.17 16.83 1.11
C GLY A 232 -22.20 15.35 1.53
N GLY A 233 -21.34 14.51 0.98
CA GLY A 233 -21.24 13.08 1.32
C GLY A 233 -20.25 12.79 2.44
N THR A 234 -20.44 11.65 3.10
CA THR A 234 -19.49 11.07 4.08
C THR A 234 -18.87 9.76 3.59
N ALA A 235 -19.37 9.20 2.49
CA ALA A 235 -18.84 7.99 1.88
C ALA A 235 -17.80 8.35 0.82
N LEU A 236 -16.66 7.66 0.86
CA LEU A 236 -15.61 7.77 -0.15
C LEU A 236 -15.94 6.84 -1.31
N ALA A 237 -15.56 7.25 -2.54
CA ALA A 237 -15.63 6.43 -3.74
C ALA A 237 -14.19 6.18 -4.26
N PRO A 238 -13.85 4.96 -4.71
CA PRO A 238 -12.50 4.65 -5.17
C PRO A 238 -12.24 5.27 -6.55
N LEU A 239 -11.03 5.82 -6.71
CA LEU A 239 -10.56 6.41 -7.97
C LEU A 239 -9.23 5.78 -8.40
N ALA A 240 -8.98 5.88 -9.71
CA ALA A 240 -7.65 5.76 -10.28
C ALA A 240 -7.36 6.96 -11.20
N TRP A 241 -6.08 7.26 -11.40
CA TRP A 241 -5.63 8.26 -12.38
C TRP A 241 -4.52 7.68 -13.25
N SER A 242 -4.61 7.88 -14.56
CA SER A 242 -3.53 7.60 -15.50
C SER A 242 -2.83 8.89 -15.92
N SER A 243 -1.52 8.83 -16.19
CA SER A 243 -0.75 9.93 -16.77
C SER A 243 0.42 9.40 -17.58
N THR A 244 0.70 10.02 -18.72
CA THR A 244 1.84 9.67 -19.58
C THR A 244 3.16 10.33 -19.15
N ASP A 245 3.10 11.34 -18.27
CA ASP A 245 4.24 12.19 -17.88
C ASP A 245 4.31 12.50 -16.36
N GLY A 246 3.33 12.04 -15.58
CA GLY A 246 3.16 12.33 -14.16
C GLY A 246 2.66 13.75 -13.85
N ARG A 247 2.31 14.56 -14.86
CA ARG A 247 1.88 15.96 -14.74
C ARG A 247 0.44 16.17 -15.19
N SER A 248 0.08 15.59 -16.33
CA SER A 248 -1.26 15.66 -16.91
C SER A 248 -1.99 14.35 -16.64
N TRP A 249 -3.11 14.42 -15.92
CA TRP A 249 -3.82 13.25 -15.40
C TRP A 249 -5.19 13.08 -16.05
N GLN A 250 -5.63 11.83 -16.19
CA GLN A 250 -7.00 11.46 -16.54
C GLN A 250 -7.55 10.60 -15.40
N ARG A 251 -8.71 10.94 -14.84
CA ARG A 251 -9.28 10.20 -13.71
C ARG A 251 -10.36 9.22 -14.17
N ALA A 252 -10.45 8.08 -13.49
CA ALA A 252 -11.47 7.07 -13.69
C ALA A 252 -12.06 6.65 -12.35
N ALA A 253 -13.38 6.53 -12.29
CA ALA A 253 -14.05 5.92 -11.15
C ALA A 253 -13.90 4.39 -11.18
N LEU A 254 -13.65 3.79 -10.02
CA LEU A 254 -13.66 2.33 -9.88
C LEU A 254 -15.08 1.92 -9.46
N PRO A 255 -15.79 1.05 -10.21
CA PRO A 255 -17.18 0.72 -9.89
C PRO A 255 -17.30 -0.01 -8.54
N VAL A 256 -18.27 0.36 -7.71
CA VAL A 256 -18.57 -0.33 -6.44
C VAL A 256 -20.07 -0.49 -6.29
N VAL A 257 -20.52 -1.68 -5.89
CA VAL A 257 -21.96 -2.03 -5.78
C VAL A 257 -22.72 -1.07 -4.86
N ASP A 258 -22.16 -0.80 -3.67
CA ASP A 258 -22.79 0.08 -2.66
C ASP A 258 -22.39 1.56 -2.80
N GLY A 259 -21.59 1.91 -3.82
CA GLY A 259 -21.05 3.27 -4.00
C GLY A 259 -20.07 3.74 -2.91
N ARG A 260 -19.54 2.84 -2.07
CA ARG A 260 -18.61 3.17 -0.97
C ARG A 260 -17.33 2.33 -1.00
N GLY A 261 -16.18 2.98 -1.05
CA GLY A 261 -14.87 2.35 -0.91
C GLY A 261 -13.69 3.27 -1.22
N GLN A 262 -12.49 2.72 -1.16
CA GLN A 262 -11.23 3.38 -1.53
C GLN A 262 -10.34 2.39 -2.27
N ALA A 263 -9.61 2.84 -3.30
CA ALA A 263 -8.53 2.06 -3.90
C ALA A 263 -7.23 2.52 -3.26
N GLN A 264 -6.61 1.64 -2.47
CA GLN A 264 -5.54 2.01 -1.54
C GLN A 264 -4.17 1.46 -1.95
N ARG A 265 -4.14 0.37 -2.73
CA ARG A 265 -2.90 -0.21 -3.28
C ARG A 265 -3.08 -0.62 -4.73
N VAL A 266 -2.01 -0.58 -5.52
CA VAL A 266 -2.02 -0.98 -6.93
C VAL A 266 -0.74 -1.71 -7.33
N ALA A 267 -0.89 -2.78 -8.10
CA ALA A 267 0.22 -3.55 -8.66
C ALA A 267 -0.12 -3.95 -10.11
N VAL A 268 0.87 -4.41 -10.87
CA VAL A 268 0.68 -4.93 -12.23
C VAL A 268 1.04 -6.41 -12.24
N LEU A 269 0.11 -7.26 -12.67
CA LEU A 269 0.34 -8.69 -12.87
C LEU A 269 0.32 -8.98 -14.38
N GLY A 270 1.48 -9.38 -14.94
CA GLY A 270 1.68 -9.39 -16.38
C GLY A 270 1.54 -7.96 -16.93
N ASP A 271 0.56 -7.74 -17.80
CA ASP A 271 0.19 -6.40 -18.31
C ASP A 271 -1.12 -5.86 -17.70
N VAL A 272 -1.64 -6.48 -16.64
CA VAL A 272 -2.93 -6.12 -16.03
C VAL A 272 -2.73 -5.41 -14.69
N PRO A 273 -2.98 -4.09 -14.61
CA PRO A 273 -3.10 -3.39 -13.34
C PRO A 273 -4.27 -3.91 -12.51
N VAL A 274 -4.00 -4.22 -11.25
CA VAL A 274 -4.98 -4.60 -10.23
C VAL A 274 -4.84 -3.66 -9.04
N ALA A 275 -5.96 -3.11 -8.61
CA ALA A 275 -6.08 -2.27 -7.43
C ALA A 275 -6.84 -3.01 -6.33
N VAL A 276 -6.50 -2.75 -5.07
CA VAL A 276 -7.24 -3.24 -3.90
C VAL A 276 -7.43 -2.13 -2.86
N GLY A 277 -8.43 -2.27 -2.02
CA GLY A 277 -8.66 -1.37 -0.88
C GLY A 277 -10.00 -1.62 -0.22
N SER A 278 -10.34 -0.80 0.78
CA SER A 278 -11.53 -1.02 1.60
C SER A 278 -12.85 -0.75 0.88
N VAL A 279 -13.85 -1.56 1.21
CA VAL A 279 -15.26 -1.43 0.83
C VAL A 279 -16.13 -1.72 2.07
N ARG A 280 -17.45 -1.52 1.98
CA ARG A 280 -18.36 -1.67 3.14
C ARG A 280 -18.22 -3.01 3.89
N ALA A 281 -18.02 -4.11 3.18
CA ALA A 281 -17.99 -5.46 3.74
C ALA A 281 -16.59 -5.98 4.13
N GLY A 282 -15.52 -5.24 3.82
CA GLY A 282 -14.14 -5.72 3.91
C GLY A 282 -13.27 -5.08 2.85
N PHE A 283 -12.70 -5.87 1.94
CA PHE A 283 -11.84 -5.40 0.85
C PHE A 283 -12.42 -5.73 -0.52
N GLY A 284 -12.25 -4.81 -1.45
CA GLY A 284 -12.57 -4.99 -2.86
C GLY A 284 -11.31 -5.04 -3.71
N SER A 285 -11.39 -5.72 -4.85
CA SER A 285 -10.37 -5.70 -5.90
C SER A 285 -10.99 -5.21 -7.22
N TRP A 286 -10.19 -4.48 -7.98
CA TRP A 286 -10.54 -4.01 -9.32
C TRP A 286 -9.40 -4.33 -10.27
N ARG A 287 -9.71 -4.68 -11.51
CA ARG A 287 -8.72 -4.85 -12.58
C ARG A 287 -9.01 -3.93 -13.75
N LEU A 288 -7.94 -3.43 -14.37
CA LEU A 288 -8.06 -2.64 -15.59
C LEU A 288 -8.25 -3.58 -16.79
N THR A 289 -9.25 -3.29 -17.62
CA THR A 289 -9.53 -4.02 -18.87
C THR A 289 -9.53 -3.04 -20.05
N THR A 290 -9.59 -3.56 -21.28
CA THR A 290 -9.78 -2.74 -22.49
C THR A 290 -11.06 -1.90 -22.47
N GLN A 291 -12.03 -2.25 -21.61
CA GLN A 291 -13.29 -1.52 -21.42
C GLN A 291 -13.27 -0.65 -20.14
N GLY A 292 -12.09 -0.40 -19.57
CA GLY A 292 -11.89 0.35 -18.33
C GLY A 292 -11.81 -0.53 -17.08
N TRP A 293 -11.84 0.12 -15.91
CA TRP A 293 -11.80 -0.57 -14.61
C TRP A 293 -13.07 -1.37 -14.35
N ARG A 294 -12.91 -2.60 -13.84
CA ARG A 294 -14.00 -3.47 -13.44
C ARG A 294 -13.76 -4.03 -12.04
N PRO A 295 -14.82 -4.25 -11.23
CA PRO A 295 -14.73 -5.14 -10.08
C PRO A 295 -14.16 -6.49 -10.51
N ALA A 296 -13.25 -7.06 -9.72
CA ALA A 296 -12.73 -8.40 -9.93
C ALA A 296 -13.31 -9.34 -8.86
N GLY A 297 -13.17 -8.99 -7.58
CA GLY A 297 -13.60 -9.79 -6.45
C GLY A 297 -13.69 -9.01 -5.14
N GLY A 298 -14.08 -9.69 -4.07
CA GLY A 298 -14.09 -9.18 -2.70
C GLY A 298 -13.47 -10.17 -1.73
N PHE A 299 -12.89 -9.69 -0.63
CA PHE A 299 -12.16 -10.53 0.31
C PHE A 299 -12.06 -9.92 1.72
N GLY A 300 -11.73 -10.77 2.69
CA GLY A 300 -11.73 -10.40 4.11
C GLY A 300 -13.10 -9.99 4.63
N ALA A 301 -13.10 -9.43 5.83
CA ALA A 301 -14.28 -8.87 6.48
C ALA A 301 -13.93 -7.49 7.06
N ALA A 302 -14.93 -6.65 7.28
CA ALA A 302 -14.77 -5.44 8.09
C ALA A 302 -14.57 -5.84 9.56
N GLY A 303 -13.42 -5.47 10.13
CA GLY A 303 -13.14 -5.62 11.55
C GLY A 303 -13.66 -4.44 12.39
N PRO A 304 -13.24 -4.32 13.66
CA PRO A 304 -13.74 -3.29 14.58
C PRO A 304 -13.22 -1.87 14.29
N GLY A 305 -12.25 -1.70 13.38
CA GLY A 305 -11.65 -0.41 13.06
C GLY A 305 -11.63 -0.08 11.57
N VAL A 306 -10.67 0.74 11.15
CA VAL A 306 -10.62 1.27 9.78
C VAL A 306 -9.92 0.29 8.85
N ALA A 307 -10.71 -0.45 8.06
CA ALA A 307 -10.20 -1.34 7.03
C ALA A 307 -9.26 -0.60 6.04
N SER A 308 -8.06 -1.13 5.84
CA SER A 308 -7.04 -0.56 4.94
C SER A 308 -6.16 -1.63 4.29
N ALA A 309 -5.89 -1.51 2.99
CA ALA A 309 -4.87 -2.29 2.31
C ALA A 309 -3.48 -1.67 2.57
N ALA A 310 -2.61 -2.39 3.26
CA ALA A 310 -1.27 -1.96 3.64
C ALA A 310 -0.22 -2.19 2.54
N GLY A 311 -0.44 -3.17 1.66
CA GLY A 311 0.42 -3.50 0.52
C GLY A 311 -0.27 -4.40 -0.50
N LEU A 312 0.22 -4.39 -1.74
CA LEU A 312 -0.16 -5.31 -2.82
C LEU A 312 1.09 -5.56 -3.67
N VAL A 313 1.39 -6.81 -4.00
CA VAL A 313 2.51 -7.15 -4.88
C VAL A 313 2.13 -8.29 -5.84
N ALA A 314 2.64 -8.23 -7.06
CA ALA A 314 2.57 -9.33 -8.02
C ALA A 314 3.78 -10.27 -7.86
N VAL A 315 3.55 -11.58 -7.84
CA VAL A 315 4.61 -12.57 -7.70
C VAL A 315 4.30 -13.80 -8.56
N GLY A 316 5.19 -14.11 -9.52
CA GLY A 316 4.90 -15.12 -10.54
C GLY A 316 3.64 -14.79 -11.35
N GLN A 317 2.58 -15.60 -11.17
CA GLN A 317 1.25 -15.42 -11.76
C GLN A 317 0.17 -15.10 -10.70
N ARG A 318 0.57 -14.50 -9.58
CA ARG A 318 -0.26 -14.34 -8.37
C ARG A 318 -0.20 -12.91 -7.85
N LEU A 319 -1.18 -12.56 -7.02
CA LEU A 319 -1.17 -11.33 -6.21
C LEU A 319 -1.15 -11.69 -4.73
N VAL A 320 -0.32 -10.99 -3.96
CA VAL A 320 -0.34 -11.03 -2.50
C VAL A 320 -0.73 -9.65 -1.97
N ALA A 321 -1.82 -9.58 -1.20
CA ALA A 321 -2.28 -8.38 -0.53
C ALA A 321 -2.02 -8.44 0.97
N VAL A 322 -1.69 -7.30 1.57
CA VAL A 322 -1.61 -7.09 3.02
C VAL A 322 -2.77 -6.19 3.43
N THR A 323 -3.53 -6.60 4.43
CA THR A 323 -4.69 -5.84 4.96
C THR A 323 -4.51 -5.51 6.44
N ARG A 324 -5.24 -4.50 6.90
CA ARG A 324 -5.44 -4.07 8.29
C ARG A 324 -6.95 -3.93 8.51
N ASP A 325 -7.51 -4.58 9.53
CA ASP A 325 -8.96 -4.61 9.80
C ASP A 325 -9.39 -3.83 11.06
N GLY A 326 -8.44 -3.21 11.76
CA GLY A 326 -8.64 -2.53 13.05
C GLY A 326 -8.36 -3.40 14.28
N ASP A 327 -8.16 -4.70 14.12
CA ASP A 327 -7.67 -5.61 15.17
C ASP A 327 -6.26 -6.11 14.83
N ARG A 328 -6.03 -6.50 13.57
CA ARG A 328 -4.80 -7.16 13.12
C ARG A 328 -4.46 -6.92 11.65
N HIS A 329 -3.23 -7.27 11.31
CA HIS A 329 -2.82 -7.45 9.92
C HIS A 329 -3.25 -8.83 9.39
N GLY A 330 -3.52 -8.90 8.09
CA GLY A 330 -3.80 -10.14 7.37
C GLY A 330 -3.05 -10.21 6.03
N LEU A 331 -2.85 -11.43 5.54
CA LEU A 331 -2.30 -11.69 4.20
C LEU A 331 -3.31 -12.47 3.37
N TRP A 332 -3.37 -12.14 2.08
CA TRP A 332 -4.31 -12.73 1.12
C TRP A 332 -3.61 -13.06 -0.18
N LEU A 333 -3.96 -14.19 -0.79
CA LEU A 333 -3.42 -14.65 -2.07
C LEU A 333 -4.54 -14.78 -3.11
N SER A 334 -4.37 -14.13 -4.26
CA SER A 334 -5.16 -14.40 -5.48
C SER A 334 -4.28 -15.08 -6.53
N VAL A 335 -4.88 -16.01 -7.27
CA VAL A 335 -4.25 -16.77 -8.37
C VAL A 335 -4.92 -16.52 -9.73
N ASP A 336 -5.88 -15.59 -9.77
CA ASP A 336 -6.84 -15.34 -10.84
C ASP A 336 -7.02 -13.83 -11.11
N VAL A 337 -5.92 -13.07 -10.95
CA VAL A 337 -5.86 -11.62 -11.25
C VAL A 337 -6.87 -10.80 -10.40
N GLY A 338 -7.09 -11.26 -9.17
CA GLY A 338 -7.91 -10.61 -8.15
C GLY A 338 -9.37 -11.03 -8.10
N GLU A 339 -9.82 -12.02 -8.89
CA GLU A 339 -11.21 -12.51 -8.88
C GLU A 339 -11.58 -13.23 -7.57
N SER A 340 -10.70 -14.09 -7.04
CA SER A 340 -10.85 -14.75 -5.75
C SER A 340 -9.59 -14.61 -4.90
N TRP A 341 -9.77 -14.68 -3.58
CA TRP A 341 -8.70 -14.52 -2.60
C TRP A 341 -8.81 -15.58 -1.52
N ARG A 342 -7.68 -16.18 -1.16
CA ARG A 342 -7.56 -17.11 -0.04
C ARG A 342 -6.78 -16.46 1.10
N PRO A 343 -7.15 -16.65 2.38
CA PRO A 343 -6.31 -16.26 3.50
C PRO A 343 -4.93 -16.91 3.39
N MET A 344 -3.88 -16.21 3.78
CA MET A 344 -2.52 -16.73 3.85
C MET A 344 -1.99 -16.57 5.27
N ILE A 345 -1.45 -17.65 5.84
CA ILE A 345 -0.97 -17.66 7.22
C ILE A 345 0.33 -16.85 7.31
N MET A 346 0.30 -15.81 8.16
CA MET A 346 1.48 -15.04 8.56
C MET A 346 2.40 -15.88 9.46
N PRO A 347 3.74 -15.68 9.40
CA PRO A 347 4.68 -16.37 10.28
C PRO A 347 4.53 -15.96 11.76
N GLN A 348 4.01 -14.76 12.04
CA GLN A 348 3.54 -14.35 13.36
C GLN A 348 2.31 -13.42 13.23
N PRO A 349 1.37 -13.42 14.19
CA PRO A 349 0.33 -12.40 14.27
C PRO A 349 0.93 -11.01 14.50
N VAL A 350 0.35 -9.99 13.88
CA VAL A 350 0.75 -8.58 14.06
C VAL A 350 -0.50 -7.75 14.35
N PRO A 351 -0.65 -7.16 15.55
CA PRO A 351 -1.83 -6.37 15.88
C PRO A 351 -1.90 -5.11 15.01
N ASP A 352 -3.09 -4.55 14.86
CA ASP A 352 -3.32 -3.27 14.18
C ASP A 352 -3.24 -2.13 15.21
N SER A 353 -2.05 -1.53 15.36
CA SER A 353 -1.83 -0.38 16.23
C SER A 353 -1.09 0.72 15.48
N GLY A 354 -1.08 1.95 16.03
CA GLY A 354 -0.45 3.10 15.39
C GLY A 354 1.03 2.89 15.04
N ASP A 355 1.73 2.02 15.78
CA ASP A 355 3.15 1.75 15.61
C ASP A 355 3.48 0.49 14.82
N THR A 356 2.51 -0.38 14.50
CA THR A 356 2.76 -1.64 13.76
C THR A 356 2.77 -1.45 12.24
N ALA A 357 3.48 -2.34 11.55
CA ALA A 357 3.50 -2.41 10.09
C ALA A 357 3.69 -3.84 9.58
N VAL A 358 3.14 -4.12 8.40
CA VAL A 358 3.48 -5.30 7.59
C VAL A 358 3.60 -4.83 6.14
N ALA A 359 4.68 -5.21 5.48
CA ALA A 359 4.90 -4.96 4.07
C ALA A 359 5.41 -6.22 3.37
N VAL A 360 5.18 -6.29 2.07
CA VAL A 360 5.51 -7.45 1.24
C VAL A 360 6.10 -6.98 -0.08
N THR A 361 7.15 -7.67 -0.56
CA THR A 361 7.75 -7.45 -1.87
C THR A 361 8.19 -8.77 -2.49
N SER A 362 8.51 -8.77 -3.78
CA SER A 362 8.91 -9.95 -4.52
C SER A 362 9.92 -9.60 -5.61
N THR A 363 10.69 -10.61 -6.03
CA THR A 363 11.34 -10.65 -7.34
C THR A 363 11.59 -12.11 -7.70
N GLY A 364 11.40 -12.46 -8.98
CA GLY A 364 11.47 -13.85 -9.44
C GLY A 364 10.42 -14.74 -8.76
N ASP A 365 10.90 -15.85 -8.19
CA ASP A 365 10.13 -16.90 -7.53
C ASP A 365 10.09 -16.76 -6.00
N ARG A 366 10.44 -15.60 -5.45
CA ARG A 366 10.49 -15.35 -4.00
C ARG A 366 9.58 -14.21 -3.56
N LEU A 367 9.04 -14.39 -2.36
CA LEU A 367 8.29 -13.39 -1.61
C LEU A 367 9.08 -13.03 -0.34
N LEU A 368 9.23 -11.75 -0.04
CA LEU A 368 9.82 -11.23 1.20
C LEU A 368 8.73 -10.50 1.98
N LEU A 369 8.51 -10.91 3.23
CA LEU A 369 7.63 -10.27 4.20
C LEU A 369 8.48 -9.57 5.26
N VAL A 370 8.12 -8.34 5.61
CA VAL A 370 8.64 -7.64 6.80
C VAL A 370 7.48 -7.25 7.70
N ALA A 371 7.70 -7.34 9.02
CA ALA A 371 6.72 -6.95 10.02
C ALA A 371 7.36 -6.27 11.22
N ASP A 372 6.63 -5.32 11.81
CA ASP A 372 6.88 -4.73 13.12
C ASP A 372 5.59 -4.83 13.97
N ASP A 373 5.68 -5.45 15.14
CA ASP A 373 4.57 -5.65 16.07
C ASP A 373 4.49 -4.58 17.19
N GLY A 374 5.28 -3.52 17.08
CA GLY A 374 5.46 -2.45 18.07
C GLY A 374 6.51 -2.78 19.14
N LYS A 375 6.91 -4.05 19.27
CA LYS A 375 7.90 -4.55 20.24
C LYS A 375 9.11 -5.18 19.56
N THR A 376 8.91 -5.91 18.47
CA THR A 376 9.95 -6.56 17.66
C THR A 376 9.68 -6.38 16.17
N SER A 377 10.77 -6.34 15.40
CA SER A 377 10.78 -6.23 13.95
C SER A 377 11.46 -7.46 13.36
N ARG A 378 10.88 -8.05 12.32
CA ARG A 378 11.34 -9.31 11.72
C ARG A 378 11.07 -9.35 10.22
N ALA A 379 11.85 -10.18 9.53
CA ALA A 379 11.72 -10.45 8.11
C ALA A 379 11.68 -11.96 7.84
N TRP A 380 10.98 -12.38 6.79
CA TRP A 380 10.91 -13.77 6.34
C TRP A 380 10.80 -13.84 4.82
N TRP A 381 11.30 -14.91 4.21
CA TRP A 381 11.02 -15.21 2.82
C TRP A 381 10.27 -16.53 2.64
N ALA A 382 9.58 -16.69 1.52
CA ALA A 382 8.97 -17.95 1.07
C ALA A 382 9.11 -18.12 -0.45
N GLY A 383 9.13 -19.36 -0.93
CA GLY A 383 9.11 -19.66 -2.36
C GLY A 383 7.70 -19.59 -2.92
N VAL A 384 7.56 -19.18 -4.19
CA VAL A 384 6.26 -19.14 -4.88
C VAL A 384 5.62 -20.52 -5.01
N SER A 385 6.44 -21.57 -5.13
CA SER A 385 6.00 -22.97 -5.13
C SER A 385 5.38 -23.42 -3.80
N ASP A 386 5.63 -22.72 -2.70
CA ASP A 386 4.98 -22.98 -1.41
C ASP A 386 3.59 -22.31 -1.32
N LEU A 387 3.22 -21.46 -2.29
CA LEU A 387 1.90 -20.82 -2.41
C LEU A 387 0.88 -21.66 -3.20
N ASP A 388 1.32 -22.80 -3.74
CA ASP A 388 0.49 -23.81 -4.43
C ASP A 388 -0.05 -24.91 -3.50
N ARG A 389 0.47 -25.00 -2.27
CA ARG A 389 0.20 -26.06 -1.30
C ARG A 389 -0.91 -25.70 -0.30
#